data_AF-R7CF21-F1
#
_entry.id   AF-R7CF21-F1
#
_cell.length_a   1.000
_cell.length_b   1.000
_cell.length_c   1.000
_cell.angle_alpha   90.00
_cell.angle_beta   90.00
_cell.angle_gamma   90.00
#
_symmetry.space_group_name_H-M   'P 1'
#
loop_
_entity.id
_entity.type
_entity.pdbx_description
1 polymer ?
#
loop_
_entity_poly.entity_id
_entity_poly.type
_entity_poly.pdbx_seq_one_letter_code
_entity_poly.pdbx_strand_id
1 'polypeptide(L)'
;MGVSALNQSQTVKISSKRQITIPSKFYEAGGFDEYALCTWTENGLLLQPLKVNDEDNSVTILRQLVAEGYEGDELVDKYEEIQNKIVSIKHKLQKAEDDIAEGRVGPVGEMFESVRKQYGLEPYQD
;
A
#
# COMPACT_ATOMS: atom_id res chain seq x y z
N MET A 1 2.09 -25.05 2.42
CA MET A 1 3.35 -25.38 1.73
C MET A 1 4.31 -24.23 1.96
N GLY A 2 5.45 -24.51 2.59
CA GLY A 2 6.36 -23.48 3.09
C GLY A 2 7.06 -22.73 1.96
N VAL A 3 7.01 -21.41 2.01
CA VAL A 3 7.88 -20.56 1.20
C VAL A 3 9.18 -20.39 1.95
N SER A 4 10.12 -21.29 1.71
CA SER A 4 11.53 -21.02 1.98
C SER A 4 11.98 -19.89 1.06
N ALA A 5 12.04 -18.67 1.57
CA ALA A 5 12.80 -17.61 0.93
C ALA A 5 14.25 -17.69 1.42
N LEU A 6 15.07 -18.44 0.69
CA LEU A 6 16.51 -18.17 0.64
C LEU A 6 16.70 -16.78 -0.01
N ASN A 7 17.33 -15.83 0.67
CA ASN A 7 18.51 -15.06 0.19
C ASN A 7 18.70 -13.67 0.83
N GLN A 8 19.89 -13.52 1.43
CA GLN A 8 20.71 -12.31 1.65
C GLN A 8 20.00 -10.95 1.73
N SER A 9 20.09 -10.32 2.92
CA SER A 9 19.80 -8.90 3.13
C SER A 9 20.58 -8.04 2.14
N GLN A 10 19.87 -7.23 1.34
CA GLN A 10 20.49 -6.26 0.44
C GLN A 10 20.29 -4.84 0.98
N THR A 11 21.39 -4.09 1.05
CA THR A 11 21.34 -2.66 1.36
C THR A 11 20.87 -1.89 0.13
N VAL A 12 19.73 -1.20 0.25
CA VAL A 12 19.19 -0.34 -0.81
C VAL A 12 19.44 1.12 -0.49
N LYS A 13 19.80 1.91 -1.50
CA LYS A 13 19.93 3.36 -1.37
C LYS A 13 18.53 3.98 -1.35
N ILE A 14 18.27 4.82 -0.36
CA ILE A 14 17.08 5.66 -0.31
C ILE A 14 17.39 6.96 -1.05
N SER A 15 16.59 7.32 -2.05
CA SER A 15 16.74 8.58 -2.77
C SER A 15 16.34 9.77 -1.90
N SER A 16 16.72 10.99 -2.30
CA SER A 16 16.28 12.23 -1.63
C SER A 16 14.75 12.42 -1.67
N LYS A 17 14.08 11.80 -2.65
CA LYS A 17 12.62 11.74 -2.75
C LYS A 17 12.00 10.60 -1.91
N ARG A 18 12.80 9.94 -1.06
CA ARG A 18 12.41 8.76 -0.26
C ARG A 18 11.95 7.57 -1.09
N GLN A 19 12.41 7.49 -2.34
CA GLN A 19 12.13 6.34 -3.20
C GLN A 19 13.19 5.28 -2.96
N ILE A 20 12.76 4.02 -2.91
CA ILE A 20 13.63 2.86 -2.90
C ILE A 20 13.39 2.07 -4.18
N THR A 21 14.47 1.57 -4.78
CA THR A 21 14.37 0.63 -5.90
C THR A 21 14.29 -0.78 -5.33
N ILE A 22 13.21 -1.49 -5.64
CA ILE A 22 13.09 -2.92 -5.33
C ILE A 22 14.05 -3.67 -6.27
N PRO A 23 15.04 -4.42 -5.77
CA PRO A 23 15.96 -5.16 -6.62
C PRO A 23 15.20 -6.19 -7.48
N SER A 24 15.60 -6.35 -8.75
CA SER A 24 14.87 -7.14 -9.76
C SER A 24 14.52 -8.56 -9.31
N LYS A 25 15.44 -9.22 -8.57
CA LYS A 25 15.19 -10.57 -8.04
C LYS A 25 13.99 -10.63 -7.09
N PHE A 26 13.81 -9.61 -6.25
CA PHE A 26 12.67 -9.54 -5.32
C PHE A 26 11.40 -9.07 -6.02
N TYR A 27 11.53 -8.20 -7.03
CA TYR A 27 10.40 -7.75 -7.82
C TYR A 27 9.72 -8.92 -8.56
N GLU A 28 10.50 -9.72 -9.28
CA GLU A 28 9.99 -10.89 -10.02
C GLU A 28 9.53 -12.01 -9.09
N ALA A 29 10.36 -12.39 -8.09
CA ALA A 29 10.00 -13.49 -7.18
C ALA A 29 8.83 -13.14 -6.26
N GLY A 30 8.69 -11.86 -5.90
CA GLY A 30 7.58 -11.35 -5.09
C GLY A 30 6.30 -11.12 -5.88
N GLY A 31 6.32 -11.23 -7.21
CA GLY A 31 5.16 -10.99 -8.06
C GLY A 31 4.67 -9.54 -8.02
N PHE A 32 5.60 -8.59 -7.85
CA PHE A 32 5.29 -7.17 -7.92
C PHE A 32 4.95 -6.77 -9.35
N ASP A 33 4.07 -5.80 -9.47
CA ASP A 33 3.61 -5.24 -10.74
C ASP A 33 3.58 -3.71 -10.61
N GLU A 34 2.48 -3.04 -10.95
CA GLU A 34 2.39 -1.57 -10.89
C GLU A 34 2.26 -1.01 -9.47
N TYR A 35 1.60 -1.76 -8.56
CA TYR A 35 1.34 -1.29 -7.20
C TYR A 35 1.80 -2.29 -6.13
N ALA A 36 2.08 -1.76 -4.94
CA ALA A 36 2.41 -2.52 -3.75
C ALA A 36 1.70 -1.94 -2.52
N LEU A 37 1.15 -2.80 -1.69
CA LEU A 37 0.69 -2.43 -0.36
C LEU A 37 1.92 -2.25 0.54
N CYS A 38 1.98 -1.11 1.20
CA CYS A 38 3.02 -0.76 2.16
C CYS A 38 2.39 -0.69 3.55
N THR A 39 2.85 -1.52 4.48
CA THR A 39 2.32 -1.57 5.85
C THR A 39 3.46 -1.51 6.87
N TRP A 40 3.28 -0.71 7.91
CA TRP A 40 4.21 -0.68 9.04
C TRP A 40 3.93 -1.86 9.98
N THR A 41 4.95 -2.65 10.28
CA THR A 41 4.90 -3.80 11.19
C THR A 41 5.93 -3.63 12.30
N GLU A 42 5.89 -4.49 13.32
CA GLU A 42 6.87 -4.48 14.42
C GLU A 42 8.32 -4.64 13.93
N ASN A 43 8.50 -5.33 12.80
CA ASN A 43 9.80 -5.59 12.19
C ASN A 43 10.17 -4.58 11.09
N GLY A 44 9.37 -3.52 10.95
CA GLY A 44 9.57 -2.46 9.96
C GLY A 44 8.57 -2.51 8.81
N LEU A 45 8.99 -2.00 7.65
CA LEU A 45 8.12 -1.73 6.52
C LEU A 45 7.96 -2.99 5.66
N LEU A 46 6.73 -3.52 5.63
CA LEU A 46 6.34 -4.67 4.82
C LEU A 46 5.78 -4.18 3.48
N LEU A 47 6.41 -4.59 2.38
CA LEU A 47 5.91 -4.38 1.02
C LEU A 47 5.31 -5.67 0.49
N GLN A 48 4.07 -5.62 0.03
CA GLN A 48 3.39 -6.74 -0.61
C GLN A 48 2.89 -6.31 -1.99
N PRO A 49 2.97 -7.15 -3.02
CA PRO A 49 2.41 -6.81 -4.33
C PRO A 49 0.91 -6.54 -4.22
N LEU A 50 0.43 -5.51 -4.91
CA LEU A 50 -0.98 -5.18 -5.01
C LEU A 50 -1.39 -5.24 -6.47
N LYS A 51 -2.27 -6.19 -6.80
CA LYS A 51 -2.88 -6.23 -8.13
C LYS A 51 -4.02 -5.21 -8.17
N VAL A 52 -3.78 -4.10 -8.86
CA VAL A 52 -4.83 -3.11 -9.15
C VAL A 52 -5.24 -3.30 -10.60
N ASN A 53 -5.95 -4.40 -10.88
CA ASN A 53 -6.65 -4.51 -12.16
C ASN A 53 -8.07 -3.94 -11.97
N ASP A 54 -8.33 -2.79 -12.59
CA ASP A 54 -9.67 -2.19 -12.63
C ASP A 54 -10.73 -3.13 -13.23
N GLU A 55 -10.36 -4.10 -14.07
CA GLU A 55 -11.29 -5.07 -14.67
C GLU A 55 -11.41 -6.41 -13.94
N ASP A 56 -10.40 -6.87 -13.18
CA ASP A 56 -10.38 -8.20 -12.52
C ASP A 56 -10.74 -8.17 -11.02
N ASN A 57 -10.74 -6.98 -10.42
CA ASN A 57 -10.99 -6.87 -8.99
C ASN A 57 -12.46 -7.11 -8.63
N SER A 58 -13.38 -6.82 -9.55
CA SER A 58 -14.82 -7.04 -9.37
C SER A 58 -15.13 -8.49 -9.01
N VAL A 59 -14.59 -9.43 -9.78
CA VAL A 59 -14.79 -10.87 -9.56
C VAL A 59 -14.08 -11.35 -8.30
N THR A 60 -12.91 -10.80 -7.99
CA THR A 60 -12.16 -11.17 -6.78
C THR A 60 -12.85 -10.68 -5.52
N ILE A 61 -13.33 -9.44 -5.50
CA ILE A 61 -14.09 -8.85 -4.39
C ILE A 61 -15.40 -9.62 -4.21
N LEU A 62 -16.12 -9.92 -5.30
CA LEU A 62 -17.35 -10.72 -5.23
C LEU A 62 -17.10 -12.12 -4.68
N ARG A 63 -16.03 -12.82 -5.12
CA ARG A 63 -15.66 -14.13 -4.57
C ARG A 63 -15.36 -14.06 -3.07
N GLN A 64 -14.71 -12.99 -2.62
CA GLN A 64 -14.38 -12.80 -1.22
C GLN A 64 -15.64 -12.49 -0.39
N LEU A 65 -16.51 -11.60 -0.84
CA LEU A 65 -17.76 -11.28 -0.14
C LEU A 65 -18.69 -12.50 -0.06
N VAL A 66 -18.76 -13.31 -1.12
CA VAL A 66 -19.49 -14.59 -1.11
C VAL A 66 -18.85 -15.58 -0.13
N ALA A 67 -17.52 -15.65 -0.04
CA ALA A 67 -16.82 -16.48 0.94
C ALA A 67 -17.03 -16.01 2.40
N GLU A 68 -17.25 -14.71 2.60
CA GLU A 68 -17.62 -14.10 3.89
C GLU A 68 -19.10 -14.34 4.25
N GLY A 69 -19.88 -14.92 3.34
CA GLY A 69 -21.28 -15.32 3.56
C GLY A 69 -22.31 -14.26 3.19
N TYR A 70 -21.90 -13.20 2.47
CA TYR A 70 -22.84 -12.20 1.96
C TYR A 70 -23.57 -12.71 0.71
N GLU A 71 -24.89 -12.53 0.69
CA GLU A 71 -25.77 -12.97 -0.40
C GLU A 71 -26.82 -11.90 -0.74
N GLY A 72 -27.42 -11.98 -1.93
CA GLY A 72 -28.52 -11.11 -2.34
C GLY A 72 -28.17 -9.62 -2.35
N ASP A 73 -29.06 -8.76 -1.86
CA ASP A 73 -28.86 -7.31 -1.80
C ASP A 73 -27.71 -6.90 -0.86
N GLU A 74 -27.43 -7.66 0.22
CA GLU A 74 -26.34 -7.35 1.15
C GLU A 74 -24.95 -7.49 0.49
N LEU A 75 -24.82 -8.42 -0.47
CA LEU A 75 -23.61 -8.58 -1.27
C LEU A 75 -23.37 -7.35 -2.16
N VAL A 76 -24.43 -6.78 -2.72
CA VAL A 76 -24.38 -5.61 -3.62
C VAL A 76 -23.99 -4.36 -2.83
N ASP A 77 -24.61 -4.13 -1.68
CA ASP A 77 -24.29 -2.99 -0.81
C ASP A 77 -22.83 -3.01 -0.35
N LYS A 78 -22.34 -4.19 0.04
CA LYS A 78 -20.93 -4.35 0.46
C LYS A 78 -19.96 -4.17 -0.69
N TYR A 79 -20.33 -4.63 -1.87
CA TYR A 79 -19.55 -4.44 -3.07
C TYR A 79 -19.43 -2.95 -3.45
N GLU A 80 -20.53 -2.19 -3.41
CA GLU A 80 -20.52 -0.74 -3.66
C GLU A 80 -19.71 0.04 -2.62
N GLU A 81 -19.78 -0.33 -1.34
CA GLU A 81 -18.93 0.28 -0.30
C GLU A 81 -17.43 0.10 -0.61
N ILE A 82 -17.03 -1.11 -1.03
CA ILE A 82 -15.64 -1.44 -1.34
C ILE A 82 -15.19 -0.68 -2.60
N GLN A 83 -16.01 -0.67 -3.65
CA GLN A 83 -15.72 0.07 -4.88
C GLN A 83 -15.54 1.58 -4.62
N ASN A 84 -16.44 2.18 -3.85
CA ASN A 84 -16.34 3.60 -3.49
C ASN A 84 -15.08 3.93 -2.68
N LYS A 85 -14.65 3.02 -1.79
CA LYS A 85 -13.37 3.18 -1.07
C LYS A 85 -12.17 3.14 -2.01
N ILE A 86 -12.16 2.23 -2.99
CA ILE A 86 -11.08 2.13 -3.99
C ILE A 86 -10.99 3.43 -4.81
N VAL A 87 -12.12 3.94 -5.30
CA VAL A 87 -12.18 5.21 -6.04
C VAL A 87 -11.71 6.39 -5.18
N SER A 88 -12.09 6.43 -3.90
CA SER A 88 -11.63 7.46 -2.96
C SER A 88 -10.12 7.41 -2.73
N ILE A 89 -9.53 6.23 -2.62
CA ILE A 89 -8.08 6.04 -2.47
C ILE A 89 -7.35 6.56 -3.71
N LYS A 90 -7.83 6.26 -4.92
CA LYS A 90 -7.27 6.78 -6.17
C LYS A 90 -7.25 8.31 -6.20
N HIS A 91 -8.36 8.95 -5.85
CA HIS A 91 -8.44 10.41 -5.81
C HIS A 91 -7.49 11.02 -4.76
N LYS A 92 -7.29 10.35 -3.62
CA LYS A 92 -6.33 10.79 -2.59
C LYS A 92 -4.88 10.64 -3.06
N LEU A 93 -4.56 9.56 -3.78
CA LEU A 93 -3.24 9.38 -4.38
C LEU A 93 -2.95 10.44 -5.42
N GLN A 94 -3.87 10.66 -6.37
CA GLN A 94 -3.71 11.66 -7.42
C GLN A 94 -3.48 13.06 -6.81
N LYS A 95 -4.26 13.43 -5.80
CA LYS A 95 -4.06 14.70 -5.08
C LYS A 95 -2.70 14.78 -4.40
N ALA A 96 -2.22 13.68 -3.81
CA ALA A 96 -0.90 13.64 -3.20
C ALA A 96 0.22 13.79 -4.24
N GLU A 97 0.07 13.19 -5.42
CA GLU A 97 1.00 13.36 -6.54
C GLU A 97 1.02 14.80 -7.06
N ASP A 98 -0.15 15.43 -7.18
CA ASP A 98 -0.29 16.84 -7.54
C ASP A 98 0.35 17.77 -6.50
N ASP A 99 0.10 17.54 -5.21
CA ASP A 99 0.68 18.33 -4.11
C ASP A 99 2.22 18.20 -4.06
N ILE A 100 2.77 17.03 -4.44
CA ILE A 100 4.21 16.82 -4.60
C ILE A 100 4.73 17.60 -5.82
N ALA A 101 4.02 17.57 -6.95
CA ALA A 101 4.40 18.27 -8.17
C ALA A 101 4.36 19.80 -8.00
N GLU A 102 3.39 20.30 -7.24
CA GLU A 102 3.21 21.72 -6.92
C GLU A 102 4.07 22.20 -5.73
N GLY A 103 4.88 21.30 -5.14
CA GLY A 103 5.82 21.64 -4.06
C GLY A 103 5.13 22.01 -2.74
N ARG A 104 3.88 21.59 -2.53
CA ARG A 104 3.11 21.82 -1.29
C ARG A 104 3.44 20.79 -0.18
N VAL A 105 4.55 20.09 -0.30
CA VAL A 105 5.01 19.08 0.68
C VAL A 105 6.15 19.65 1.52
N GLY A 106 5.97 19.63 2.85
CA GLY A 106 6.94 20.13 3.81
C GLY A 106 8.21 19.26 3.93
N PRO A 107 9.25 19.76 4.63
CA PRO A 107 10.49 19.05 4.90
C PRO A 107 10.30 17.68 5.51
N VAL A 108 11.33 16.84 5.38
CA VAL A 108 11.24 15.44 5.78
C VAL A 108 10.96 15.21 7.25
N GLY A 109 11.54 16.04 8.13
CA GLY A 109 11.29 15.98 9.57
C GLY A 109 9.83 16.23 9.93
N GLU A 110 9.18 17.21 9.29
CA GLU A 110 7.79 17.58 9.57
C GLU A 110 6.79 16.49 9.16
N MET A 111 7.08 15.76 8.07
CA MET A 111 6.29 14.61 7.65
C MET A 111 6.33 13.47 8.70
N PHE A 112 7.50 13.19 9.28
CA PHE A 112 7.61 12.13 10.28
C PHE A 112 6.90 12.48 11.59
N GLU A 113 6.97 13.74 12.02
CA GLU A 113 6.26 14.20 13.21
C GLU A 113 4.74 14.21 13.04
N SER A 114 4.25 14.65 11.88
CA SER A 114 2.81 14.70 11.58
C SER A 114 2.19 13.31 11.49
N VAL A 115 2.85 12.35 10.83
CA VAL A 115 2.40 10.95 10.77
C VAL A 115 2.38 10.33 12.17
N ARG A 116 3.41 10.54 12.99
CA ARG A 116 3.46 9.99 14.35
C ARG A 116 2.37 10.55 15.25
N LYS A 117 2.13 11.87 15.19
CA LYS A 117 1.05 12.52 15.93
C LYS A 117 -0.33 12.00 15.52
N GLN A 118 -0.54 11.75 14.22
CA GLN A 118 -1.79 11.21 13.71
C GLN A 118 -2.06 9.78 14.20
N TYR A 119 -1.02 8.96 14.39
CA TYR A 119 -1.13 7.57 14.84
C TYR A 119 -0.77 7.35 16.32
N GLY A 120 -0.58 8.42 17.10
CA GLY A 120 -0.30 8.36 18.54
C GLY A 120 1.03 7.68 18.91
N LEU A 121 2.04 7.73 18.04
CA LEU A 121 3.33 7.09 18.25
C LEU A 121 4.31 8.05 18.95
N GLU A 122 5.10 7.53 19.89
CA GLU A 122 6.07 8.33 20.66
C GLU A 122 7.19 8.92 19.78
N PRO A 123 7.72 10.11 20.15
CA PRO A 123 8.78 10.79 19.41
C PRO A 123 10.10 9.98 19.42
N TYR A 124 10.95 10.23 18.42
CA TYR A 124 12.27 9.57 18.33
C TYR A 124 13.14 10.13 19.45
N GLN A 125 13.74 9.27 20.27
CA GLN A 125 14.86 9.63 21.11
C GLN A 125 16.14 9.24 20.35
N ASP A 126 17.04 10.20 20.18
CA ASP A 126 18.37 10.01 19.56
C ASP A 126 19.23 8.98 20.31
#